data_AF-A0A9W7F1D6-F1
#
_entry.id   AF-A0A9W7F1D6-F1
#
_cell.length_a   1.000
_cell.length_b   1.000
_cell.length_c   1.000
_cell.angle_alpha   90.00
_cell.angle_beta   90.00
_cell.angle_gamma   90.00
#
_symmetry.space_group_name_H-M   'P 1'
#
loop_
_entity.id
_entity.type
_entity.pdbx_description
1 polymer ?
#
loop_
_entity_poly.entity_id
_entity_poly.type
_entity_poly.pdbx_seq_one_letter_code
_entity_poly.pdbx_strand_id
1 'polypeptide(L)'
;MAAALPLTKLLALLIKTLSKPLSKSLKTSAASHPSLSQSLNLLGQASHQITARLNIWSSGFKVKNIGRLNDDKALQKGSDIFGETIVLSVASGVVIFEYQSSAAKAKAKEDAKMREMEAVDVELQTKIRVLQKRVDVLERRQLRILGTVKVDEDEVRQEIIQEKNKLITKPLEKKTEKIGEEEGGWLRKKWLYGYNLKWLGRGGGGEVENEGEGAVVNDGQKG
;
A
#
# COMPACT_ATOMS: atom_id res chain seq x y z
N MET A 1 -12.43 -10.86 13.44
CA MET A 1 -13.11 -12.12 13.07
C MET A 1 -13.29 -12.12 11.56
N ALA A 2 -12.37 -12.72 10.82
CA ALA A 2 -12.37 -12.67 9.36
C ALA A 2 -13.45 -13.60 8.78
N ALA A 3 -14.20 -13.10 7.79
CA ALA A 3 -15.23 -13.84 7.09
C ALA A 3 -14.63 -14.99 6.26
N ALA A 4 -14.35 -16.13 6.90
CA ALA A 4 -13.87 -17.35 6.24
C ALA A 4 -15.00 -18.17 5.58
N LEU A 5 -16.25 -17.83 5.89
CA LEU A 5 -17.47 -18.54 5.48
C LEU A 5 -18.10 -18.13 4.13
N PRO A 6 -17.90 -16.94 3.55
CA PRO A 6 -18.45 -16.60 2.24
C PRO A 6 -17.62 -17.17 1.07
N LEU A 7 -16.28 -17.08 1.13
CA LEU A 7 -15.43 -17.48 0.01
C LEU A 7 -15.49 -18.98 -0.23
N THR A 8 -15.40 -19.80 0.81
CA THR A 8 -15.49 -21.26 0.73
C THR A 8 -16.81 -21.73 0.11
N LYS A 9 -17.93 -21.10 0.46
CA LYS A 9 -19.24 -21.42 -0.12
C LYS A 9 -19.36 -21.00 -1.60
N LEU A 10 -18.79 -19.85 -1.97
CA LEU A 10 -18.73 -19.41 -3.37
C LEU A 10 -17.86 -20.33 -4.22
N LEU A 11 -16.74 -20.79 -3.66
CA LEU A 11 -15.81 -21.71 -4.30
C LEU A 11 -16.48 -23.08 -4.54
N ALA A 12 -17.19 -23.60 -3.53
CA ALA A 12 -17.99 -24.82 -3.65
C ALA A 12 -19.11 -24.70 -4.70
N LEU A 13 -19.75 -23.53 -4.78
CA LEU A 13 -20.75 -23.24 -5.81
C LEU A 13 -20.14 -23.18 -7.22
N LEU A 14 -19.00 -22.50 -7.39
CA LEU A 14 -18.29 -22.40 -8.67
C LEU A 14 -17.85 -23.76 -9.21
N ILE A 15 -17.33 -24.63 -8.35
CA ILE A 15 -16.99 -26.02 -8.70
C ILE A 15 -18.24 -26.72 -9.25
N LYS A 16 -19.37 -26.59 -8.55
CA LYS A 16 -20.61 -27.26 -8.93
C LYS A 16 -21.27 -26.69 -10.18
N THR A 17 -21.15 -25.38 -10.43
CA THR A 17 -21.75 -24.72 -11.61
C THR A 17 -20.92 -24.89 -12.87
N LEU A 18 -19.59 -24.96 -12.76
CA LEU A 18 -18.70 -25.04 -13.92
C LEU A 18 -18.31 -26.48 -14.30
N SER A 19 -18.31 -27.41 -13.34
CA SER A 19 -17.91 -28.81 -13.61
C SER A 19 -18.77 -29.46 -14.72
N LYS A 20 -20.10 -29.39 -14.62
CA LYS A 20 -21.00 -30.02 -15.61
C LYS A 20 -20.92 -29.43 -17.04
N PRO A 21 -20.95 -28.09 -17.24
CA PRO A 21 -20.83 -27.54 -18.60
C PRO A 21 -19.43 -27.75 -19.19
N LEU A 22 -18.36 -27.64 -18.39
CA LEU A 22 -17.00 -27.86 -18.88
C LEU A 22 -16.81 -29.29 -19.40
N SER A 23 -17.25 -30.29 -18.66
CA SER A 23 -17.08 -31.69 -19.07
C SER A 23 -17.86 -32.04 -20.34
N LYS A 24 -19.01 -31.38 -20.56
CA LYS A 24 -19.78 -31.50 -21.81
C LYS A 24 -19.04 -30.85 -22.99
N SER A 25 -18.51 -29.64 -22.80
CA SER A 25 -17.73 -28.94 -23.83
C SER A 25 -16.44 -29.66 -24.18
N LEU A 26 -15.75 -30.22 -23.19
CA LEU A 26 -14.54 -31.01 -23.38
C LEU A 26 -14.80 -32.32 -24.13
N LYS A 27 -15.95 -32.97 -23.92
CA LYS A 27 -16.34 -34.12 -24.75
C LYS A 27 -16.51 -33.73 -26.22
N THR A 28 -17.17 -32.61 -26.50
CA THR A 28 -17.34 -32.13 -27.89
C THR A 28 -16.01 -31.71 -28.51
N SER A 29 -15.10 -31.08 -27.75
CA SER A 29 -13.76 -30.73 -28.22
C SER A 29 -12.81 -31.93 -28.36
N ALA A 30 -13.01 -32.98 -27.57
CA ALA A 30 -12.26 -34.23 -27.73
C ALA A 30 -12.73 -35.03 -28.95
N ALA A 31 -13.99 -34.89 -29.37
CA ALA A 31 -14.48 -35.47 -30.62
C ALA A 31 -13.82 -34.84 -31.85
N SER A 32 -13.41 -33.56 -31.78
CA SER A 32 -12.73 -32.88 -32.88
C SER A 32 -11.20 -33.03 -32.89
N HIS A 33 -10.58 -33.42 -31.77
CA HIS A 33 -9.12 -33.52 -31.64
C HIS A 33 -8.65 -34.89 -31.11
N PRO A 34 -7.99 -35.72 -31.95
CA PRO A 34 -7.50 -37.06 -31.56
C PRO A 34 -6.45 -37.04 -30.44
N SER A 35 -5.59 -36.03 -30.40
CA SER A 35 -4.56 -35.92 -29.35
C SER A 35 -5.20 -35.68 -27.97
N LEU A 36 -6.24 -34.84 -27.92
CA LEU A 36 -6.96 -34.56 -26.67
C LEU A 36 -7.75 -35.77 -26.20
N SER A 37 -8.44 -36.47 -27.11
CA SER A 37 -9.18 -37.68 -26.74
C SER A 37 -8.25 -38.78 -26.22
N GLN A 38 -7.06 -38.93 -26.81
CA GLN A 38 -6.05 -39.88 -26.32
C GLN A 38 -5.54 -39.51 -24.91
N SER A 39 -5.20 -38.25 -24.66
CA SER A 39 -4.76 -37.78 -23.33
C SER A 39 -5.85 -37.95 -22.27
N LEU A 40 -7.10 -37.61 -22.60
CA LEU A 40 -8.24 -37.75 -21.70
C LEU A 40 -8.59 -39.23 -21.46
N ASN A 41 -8.48 -40.10 -22.46
CA ASN A 41 -8.64 -41.54 -22.30
C ASN A 41 -7.57 -42.10 -21.34
N LEU A 42 -6.30 -41.69 -21.51
CA LEU A 42 -5.21 -42.05 -20.60
C LEU A 42 -5.48 -41.61 -19.16
N LEU A 43 -5.94 -40.37 -18.96
CA LEU A 43 -6.35 -39.87 -17.64
C LEU A 43 -7.52 -40.64 -17.05
N GLY A 44 -8.53 -40.98 -17.86
CA GLY A 44 -9.68 -41.77 -17.43
C GLY A 44 -9.31 -43.20 -17.03
N GLN A 45 -8.43 -43.85 -17.80
CA GLN A 45 -7.89 -45.17 -17.48
C GLN A 45 -7.02 -45.13 -16.22
N ALA A 46 -6.14 -44.14 -16.10
CA ALA A 46 -5.29 -43.95 -14.92
C ALA A 46 -6.14 -43.74 -13.66
N SER A 47 -7.15 -42.87 -13.72
CA SER A 47 -8.09 -42.65 -12.63
C SER A 47 -8.82 -43.94 -12.23
N HIS A 48 -9.28 -44.72 -13.22
CA HIS A 48 -9.94 -45.99 -12.95
C HIS A 48 -9.00 -46.99 -12.28
N GLN A 49 -7.76 -47.11 -12.76
CA GLN A 49 -6.76 -47.99 -12.18
C GLN A 49 -6.37 -47.58 -10.77
N ILE A 50 -6.18 -46.28 -10.52
CA ILE A 50 -5.90 -45.75 -9.18
C ILE A 50 -7.06 -46.06 -8.24
N THR A 51 -8.29 -45.76 -8.64
CA THR A 51 -9.49 -46.02 -7.83
C THR A 51 -9.66 -47.51 -7.53
N ALA A 52 -9.48 -48.37 -8.54
CA ALA A 52 -9.57 -49.81 -8.36
C ALA A 52 -8.45 -50.35 -7.44
N ARG A 53 -7.22 -49.84 -7.57
CA ARG A 53 -6.11 -50.18 -6.66
C ARG A 53 -6.40 -49.75 -5.23
N LEU A 54 -6.87 -48.52 -5.03
CA LEU A 54 -7.19 -47.98 -3.71
C LEU A 54 -8.33 -48.78 -3.06
N ASN A 55 -9.38 -49.12 -3.81
CA ASN A 55 -10.47 -49.94 -3.28
C ASN A 55 -9.97 -51.32 -2.83
N ILE A 56 -9.19 -51.99 -3.66
CA ILE A 56 -8.65 -53.33 -3.34
C ILE A 56 -7.67 -53.25 -2.15
N TRP A 57 -6.81 -52.23 -2.13
CA TRP A 57 -5.87 -51.99 -1.05
C TRP A 57 -6.58 -51.69 0.28
N SER A 58 -7.62 -50.84 0.25
CA SER A 58 -8.44 -50.54 1.43
C SER A 58 -9.20 -51.75 1.97
N SER A 59 -9.50 -52.71 1.10
CA SER A 59 -10.16 -53.96 1.46
C SER A 59 -9.19 -55.05 1.94
N GLY A 60 -7.88 -54.76 2.00
CA GLY A 60 -6.85 -55.69 2.48
C GLY A 60 -6.47 -56.81 1.52
N PHE A 61 -7.02 -56.82 0.29
CA PHE A 61 -6.72 -57.84 -0.72
C PHE A 61 -5.56 -57.44 -1.63
N LYS A 62 -4.85 -58.42 -2.20
CA LYS A 62 -3.77 -58.18 -3.17
C LYS A 62 -4.36 -57.87 -4.54
N VAL A 63 -3.92 -56.77 -5.16
CA VAL A 63 -4.41 -56.34 -6.49
C VAL A 63 -4.11 -57.41 -7.54
N LYS A 64 -5.17 -58.06 -8.06
CA LYS A 64 -5.10 -58.94 -9.23
C LYS A 64 -5.68 -58.19 -10.43
N ASN A 65 -5.01 -58.32 -11.58
CA ASN A 65 -5.19 -57.61 -12.86
C ASN A 65 -6.47 -56.75 -13.00
N ILE A 66 -6.31 -55.43 -13.15
CA ILE A 66 -7.42 -54.49 -13.35
C ILE A 66 -7.68 -54.35 -14.86
N GLY A 67 -8.90 -54.69 -15.30
CA GLY A 67 -9.30 -54.58 -16.70
C GLY A 67 -9.32 -53.12 -17.20
N ARG A 68 -9.09 -52.94 -18.50
CA ARG A 68 -9.22 -51.62 -19.15
C ARG A 68 -10.70 -51.27 -19.27
N LEU A 69 -11.03 -49.99 -19.09
CA LEU A 69 -12.40 -49.50 -19.27
C LEU A 69 -12.68 -49.28 -20.78
N ASN A 70 -13.96 -49.29 -21.19
CA ASN A 70 -14.35 -48.88 -22.54
C ASN A 70 -13.88 -47.43 -22.81
N ASP A 71 -13.32 -47.18 -23.99
CA ASP A 71 -12.72 -45.91 -24.41
C ASP A 71 -13.68 -44.73 -24.25
N ASP A 72 -14.97 -44.89 -24.56
CA ASP A 72 -15.96 -43.81 -24.39
C ASP A 72 -16.18 -43.43 -22.91
N LYS A 73 -16.18 -44.44 -22.03
CA LYS A 73 -16.36 -44.24 -20.58
C LYS A 73 -15.11 -43.65 -19.96
N ALA A 74 -13.93 -44.07 -20.42
CA ALA A 74 -12.67 -43.50 -19.99
C ALA A 74 -12.54 -42.05 -20.43
N LEU A 75 -12.91 -41.73 -21.68
CA LEU A 75 -12.95 -40.35 -22.18
C LEU A 75 -13.87 -39.45 -21.34
N GLN A 76 -15.06 -39.95 -20.97
CA GLN A 76 -15.95 -39.22 -20.06
C GLN A 76 -15.29 -38.93 -18.71
N LYS A 77 -14.73 -39.95 -18.05
CA LYS A 77 -14.08 -39.77 -16.74
C LYS A 77 -12.88 -38.82 -16.82
N GLY A 78 -12.09 -38.90 -17.88
CA GLY A 78 -10.98 -37.99 -18.12
C GLY A 78 -11.44 -36.55 -18.28
N SER A 79 -12.50 -36.31 -19.05
CA SER A 79 -13.11 -34.99 -19.24
C SER A 79 -13.65 -34.40 -17.93
N ASP A 80 -14.31 -35.22 -17.12
CA ASP A 80 -14.84 -34.82 -15.81
C ASP A 80 -13.71 -34.34 -14.87
N ILE A 81 -12.65 -35.13 -14.73
CA ILE A 81 -11.49 -34.80 -13.89
C ILE A 81 -10.73 -33.58 -14.41
N PHE A 82 -10.56 -33.48 -15.72
CA PHE A 82 -9.84 -32.36 -16.33
C PHE A 82 -10.59 -31.04 -16.13
N GLY A 83 -11.92 -31.04 -16.33
CA GLY A 83 -12.78 -29.89 -16.08
C GLY A 83 -12.76 -29.45 -14.61
N GLU A 84 -12.82 -30.41 -13.68
CA GLU A 84 -12.68 -30.12 -12.25
C GLU A 84 -11.30 -29.53 -11.91
N THR A 85 -10.22 -30.08 -12.47
CA THR A 85 -8.85 -29.61 -12.24
C THR A 85 -8.67 -28.16 -12.65
N ILE A 86 -9.21 -27.73 -13.80
CA ILE A 86 -9.12 -26.33 -14.26
C ILE A 86 -9.85 -25.40 -13.30
N VAL A 87 -11.06 -25.75 -12.88
CA VAL A 87 -11.84 -24.89 -11.97
C VAL A 87 -11.14 -24.80 -10.61
N LEU A 88 -10.62 -25.92 -10.11
CA LEU A 88 -9.85 -25.96 -8.87
C LEU A 88 -8.54 -25.18 -8.96
N SER A 89 -7.84 -25.19 -10.10
CA SER A 89 -6.59 -24.43 -10.26
C SER A 89 -6.85 -22.93 -10.24
N VAL A 90 -7.90 -22.46 -10.94
CA VAL A 90 -8.29 -21.05 -10.94
C VAL A 90 -8.68 -20.61 -9.52
N ALA A 91 -9.51 -21.41 -8.85
CA ALA A 91 -9.96 -21.08 -7.51
C ALA A 91 -8.82 -21.08 -6.48
N SER A 92 -7.91 -22.06 -6.57
CA SER A 92 -6.70 -22.10 -5.74
C SER A 92 -5.79 -20.89 -6.00
N GLY A 93 -5.64 -20.48 -7.27
CA GLY A 93 -4.89 -19.29 -7.65
C GLY A 93 -5.45 -18.01 -7.02
N VAL A 94 -6.77 -17.85 -7.00
CA VAL A 94 -7.44 -16.70 -6.34
C VAL A 94 -7.15 -16.69 -4.84
N VAL A 95 -7.25 -17.85 -4.17
CA VAL A 95 -6.98 -17.95 -2.73
C VAL A 95 -5.53 -17.59 -2.41
N ILE A 96 -4.58 -18.07 -3.21
CA ILE A 96 -3.15 -17.73 -3.04
C ILE A 96 -2.92 -16.23 -3.26
N PHE A 97 -3.56 -15.65 -4.27
CA PHE A 97 -3.46 -14.22 -4.55
C PHE A 97 -4.02 -13.37 -3.41
N GLU A 98 -5.20 -13.72 -2.88
CA GLU A 98 -5.78 -13.05 -1.72
C GLU A 98 -4.90 -13.19 -0.47
N TYR A 99 -4.27 -14.36 -0.26
CA TYR A 99 -3.36 -14.59 0.85
C TYR A 99 -2.13 -13.67 0.75
N GLN A 100 -1.51 -13.56 -0.42
CA GLN A 100 -0.38 -12.66 -0.65
C GLN A 100 -0.76 -11.19 -0.42
N SER A 101 -1.92 -10.77 -0.93
CA SER A 101 -2.43 -9.40 -0.71
C SER A 101 -2.76 -9.13 0.76
N SER A 102 -3.30 -10.14 1.47
CA SER A 102 -3.65 -10.03 2.88
C SER A 102 -2.42 -9.94 3.78
N ALA A 103 -1.34 -10.64 3.45
CA ALA A 103 -0.06 -10.55 4.16
C ALA A 103 0.57 -9.14 4.01
N ALA A 104 0.48 -8.55 2.82
CA ALA A 104 0.94 -7.16 2.59
C ALA A 104 0.10 -6.15 3.39
N LYS A 105 -1.23 -6.35 3.46
CA LYS A 105 -2.13 -5.50 4.25
C LYS A 105 -1.94 -5.68 5.77
N ALA A 106 -1.54 -6.86 6.23
CA ALA A 106 -1.23 -7.12 7.63
C ALA A 106 0.00 -6.33 8.08
N LYS A 107 1.08 -6.36 7.30
CA LYS A 107 2.29 -5.57 7.58
C LYS A 107 2.03 -4.08 7.58
N ALA A 108 1.29 -3.57 6.58
CA ALA A 108 0.91 -2.16 6.54
C ALA A 108 0.06 -1.72 7.76
N LYS A 109 -0.75 -2.63 8.31
CA LYS A 109 -1.51 -2.37 9.54
C LYS A 109 -0.64 -2.42 10.78
N GLU A 110 0.36 -3.30 10.84
CA GLU A 110 1.32 -3.34 11.94
C GLU A 110 2.20 -2.09 11.95
N ASP A 111 2.69 -1.65 10.79
CA ASP A 111 3.45 -0.41 10.65
C ASP A 111 2.62 0.83 11.05
N ALA A 112 1.34 0.86 10.68
CA ALA A 112 0.44 1.94 11.08
C ALA A 112 0.21 1.95 12.60
N LYS A 113 0.00 0.79 13.23
CA LYS A 113 -0.14 0.67 14.69
C LYS A 113 1.13 1.07 15.44
N MET A 114 2.30 0.71 14.91
CA MET A 114 3.57 1.07 15.52
C MET A 114 3.76 2.59 15.54
N ARG A 115 3.42 3.28 14.44
CA ARG A 115 3.44 4.76 14.38
C ARG A 115 2.45 5.41 15.34
N GLU A 116 1.27 4.84 15.52
CA GLU A 116 0.30 5.33 16.50
C GLU A 116 0.82 5.16 17.94
N MET A 117 1.45 4.03 18.26
CA MET A 117 2.07 3.80 19.57
C MET A 117 3.23 4.78 19.83
N GLU A 118 4.09 5.01 18.84
CA GLU A 118 5.17 6.00 18.95
C GLU A 118 4.64 7.42 19.19
N ALA A 119 3.55 7.81 18.52
CA ALA A 119 2.92 9.10 18.73
C ALA A 119 2.34 9.25 20.15
N VAL A 120 1.71 8.18 20.66
CA VAL A 120 1.18 8.13 22.03
C VAL A 120 2.31 8.18 23.06
N ASP A 121 3.43 7.49 22.84
CA ASP A 121 4.59 7.53 23.73
C ASP A 121 5.21 8.93 23.80
N VAL A 122 5.33 9.61 22.65
CA VAL A 122 5.79 11.01 22.62
C VAL A 122 4.83 11.92 23.39
N GLU A 123 3.52 11.74 23.21
CA GLU A 123 2.53 12.52 23.95
C GLU A 123 2.62 12.26 25.46
N LEU A 124 2.74 11.01 25.88
CA LEU A 124 2.90 10.62 27.28
C LEU A 124 4.18 11.22 27.89
N GLN A 125 5.31 11.15 27.18
CA GLN A 125 6.56 11.76 27.64
C GLN A 125 6.43 13.28 27.80
N THR A 126 5.72 13.95 26.90
CA THR A 126 5.48 15.40 27.02
C THR A 126 4.62 15.71 28.25
N LYS A 127 3.56 14.93 28.51
CA LYS A 127 2.71 15.08 29.69
C LYS A 127 3.49 14.84 30.97
N ILE A 128 4.29 13.77 31.04
CA ILE A 128 5.17 13.48 32.19
C ILE A 128 6.13 14.64 32.44
N ARG A 129 6.79 15.15 31.39
CA ARG A 129 7.71 16.29 31.51
C ARG A 129 7.01 17.55 32.01
N VAL A 130 5.79 17.82 31.56
CA VAL A 130 4.99 18.96 32.03
C VAL A 130 4.58 18.76 33.50
N LEU A 131 4.19 17.55 33.88
CA LEU A 131 3.84 17.23 35.27
C LEU A 131 5.06 17.37 36.20
N GLN A 132 6.22 16.86 35.81
CA GLN A 132 7.48 17.06 36.54
C GLN A 132 7.78 18.54 36.76
N LYS A 133 7.70 19.36 35.71
CA LYS A 133 7.88 20.82 35.85
C LYS A 133 6.89 21.44 36.83
N ARG A 134 5.64 20.99 36.86
CA ARG A 134 4.64 21.48 37.83
C ARG A 134 5.02 21.06 39.26
N VAL A 135 5.48 19.84 39.45
CA VAL A 135 5.96 19.35 40.76
C VAL A 135 7.16 20.17 41.22
N ASP A 136 8.19 20.39 40.38
CA ASP A 136 9.36 21.19 40.74
C ASP A 136 8.99 22.65 41.11
N VAL A 137 7.96 23.21 40.46
CA VAL A 137 7.47 24.55 40.78
C VAL A 137 6.75 24.56 42.13
N LEU A 138 5.98 23.51 42.44
CA LEU A 138 5.33 23.37 43.73
C LEU A 138 6.35 23.15 44.86
N GLU A 139 7.34 22.29 44.65
CA GLU A 139 8.44 22.08 45.61
C GLU A 139 9.20 23.39 45.88
N ARG A 140 9.56 24.14 44.83
CA ARG A 140 10.18 25.47 44.98
C ARG A 140 9.27 26.50 45.65
N ARG A 141 7.95 26.37 45.57
CA ARG A 141 7.02 27.22 46.34
C ARG A 141 6.99 26.79 47.81
N GLN A 142 6.99 25.49 48.10
CA GLN A 142 7.03 25.00 49.48
C GLN A 142 8.34 25.36 50.18
N LEU A 143 9.47 25.21 49.50
CA LEU A 143 10.78 25.62 50.02
C LEU A 143 10.87 27.13 50.28
N ARG A 144 10.18 27.95 49.47
CA ARG A 144 10.06 29.41 49.72
C ARG A 144 9.22 29.73 50.95
N ILE A 145 8.15 28.98 51.21
CA ILE A 145 7.27 29.19 52.38
C ILE A 145 7.96 28.71 53.66
N LEU A 146 8.76 27.65 53.59
CA LEU A 146 9.50 27.08 54.74
C LEU A 146 10.73 27.91 55.17
N GLY A 147 11.14 28.93 54.41
CA GLY A 147 12.13 29.92 54.86
C GLY A 147 13.56 29.41 55.08
N THR A 148 13.90 28.20 54.64
CA THR A 148 15.21 27.56 54.87
C THR A 148 16.26 27.86 53.80
N VAL A 149 15.91 28.56 52.71
CA VAL A 149 16.86 28.98 51.68
C VAL A 149 16.86 30.50 51.60
N LYS A 150 17.93 31.13 52.09
CA LYS A 150 18.31 32.48 51.66
C LYS A 150 18.70 32.34 50.19
N VAL A 151 17.76 32.66 49.31
CA VAL A 151 18.07 32.83 47.90
C VAL A 151 18.78 34.17 47.81
N ASP A 152 20.09 34.17 47.56
CA ASP A 152 20.76 35.39 47.11
C ASP A 152 20.09 35.78 45.79
N GLU A 153 19.28 36.83 45.86
CA GLU A 153 18.41 37.30 44.78
C GLU A 153 19.23 37.65 43.53
N ASP A 154 20.51 37.94 43.72
CA ASP A 154 21.47 38.27 42.68
C ASP A 154 21.92 37.05 41.87
N GLU A 155 22.07 35.87 42.46
CA GLU A 155 22.55 34.66 41.76
C GLU A 155 21.47 34.11 40.82
N VAL A 156 20.22 34.09 41.27
CA VAL A 156 19.06 33.69 40.46
C VAL A 156 18.78 34.69 39.34
N ARG A 157 19.01 35.99 39.57
CA ARG A 157 18.91 37.01 38.51
C ARG A 157 19.94 36.78 37.41
N GLN A 158 21.18 36.40 37.75
CA GLN A 158 22.21 36.14 36.75
C GLN A 158 21.93 34.87 35.93
N GLU A 159 21.46 33.79 36.55
CA GLU A 159 21.07 32.59 35.82
C GLU A 159 19.90 32.83 34.85
N ILE A 160 18.87 33.59 35.28
CA ILE A 160 17.74 33.93 34.42
C ILE A 160 18.16 34.83 33.24
N ILE A 161 19.08 35.78 33.47
CA ILE A 161 19.62 36.65 32.42
C ILE A 161 20.46 35.85 31.42
N GLN A 162 21.30 34.91 31.89
CA GLN A 162 22.08 34.05 31.00
C GLN A 162 21.21 33.11 30.17
N GLU A 163 20.21 32.47 30.79
CA GLU A 163 19.31 31.55 30.10
C GLU A 163 18.45 32.29 29.07
N LYS A 164 17.96 33.50 29.42
CA LYS A 164 17.27 34.39 28.46
C LYS A 164 18.19 34.80 27.30
N ASN A 165 19.43 35.18 27.57
CA ASN A 165 20.37 35.57 26.51
C ASN A 165 20.70 34.40 25.57
N LYS A 166 20.88 33.18 26.08
CA LYS A 166 21.04 31.97 25.23
C LYS A 166 19.81 31.65 24.38
N LEU A 167 18.61 31.86 24.92
CA LEU A 167 17.36 31.61 24.22
C LEU A 167 17.02 32.71 23.21
N ILE A 168 17.58 33.92 23.36
CA ILE A 168 17.39 35.06 22.43
C ILE A 168 18.42 35.00 21.29
N THR A 169 19.69 34.65 21.56
CA THR A 169 20.75 34.64 20.53
C THR A 169 20.60 33.51 19.51
N LYS A 170 20.26 32.29 19.96
CA LYS A 170 20.09 31.12 19.06
C LYS A 170 19.02 31.29 17.96
N PRO A 171 17.83 31.85 18.24
CA PRO A 171 16.83 32.09 17.19
C PRO A 171 17.10 33.33 16.35
N LEU A 172 17.89 34.31 16.83
CA LEU A 172 18.26 35.48 16.03
C LEU A 172 19.26 35.11 14.92
N GLU A 173 20.29 34.32 15.20
CA GLU A 173 21.24 33.83 14.18
C GLU A 173 20.54 33.01 13.09
N LYS A 174 19.67 32.07 13.47
CA LYS A 174 18.88 31.26 12.52
C LYS A 174 17.90 32.10 11.69
N LYS A 175 17.39 33.20 12.24
CA LYS A 175 16.47 34.09 11.51
C LYS A 175 17.25 34.98 10.54
N THR A 176 18.43 35.48 10.92
CA THR A 176 19.29 36.25 10.00
C THR A 176 19.87 35.38 8.88
N GLU A 177 20.18 34.12 9.14
CA GLU A 177 20.66 33.16 8.12
C GLU A 177 19.54 32.82 7.12
N LYS A 178 18.32 32.55 7.59
CA LYS A 178 17.15 32.32 6.71
C LYS A 178 16.74 33.54 5.90
N ILE A 179 16.79 34.75 6.48
CA ILE A 179 16.47 35.98 5.75
C ILE A 179 17.50 36.22 4.63
N GLY A 180 18.79 35.95 4.86
CA GLY A 180 19.83 36.05 3.83
C GLY A 180 19.70 35.01 2.71
N GLU A 181 19.25 33.78 3.04
CA GLU A 181 19.00 32.71 2.07
C GLU A 181 17.75 32.96 1.20
N GLU A 182 16.68 33.49 1.80
CA GLU A 182 15.42 33.78 1.12
C GLU A 182 15.53 35.01 0.19
N GLU A 183 16.20 36.09 0.62
CA GLU A 183 16.41 37.28 -0.19
C GLU A 183 17.40 37.04 -1.35
N GLY A 184 18.47 36.26 -1.11
CA GLY A 184 19.45 35.90 -2.14
C GLY A 184 18.93 34.87 -3.15
N GLY A 185 18.04 33.98 -2.73
CA GLY A 185 17.44 32.93 -3.55
C GLY A 185 16.45 33.47 -4.59
N TRP A 186 15.66 34.50 -4.24
CA TRP A 186 14.70 35.10 -5.16
C TRP A 186 15.39 35.92 -6.26
N LEU A 187 16.47 36.64 -5.92
CA LEU A 187 17.27 37.39 -6.89
C LEU A 187 18.02 36.48 -7.88
N ARG A 188 18.56 35.33 -7.43
CA ARG A 188 19.18 34.33 -8.32
C ARG A 188 18.15 33.66 -9.24
N LYS A 189 16.95 33.33 -8.74
CA LYS A 189 15.87 32.73 -9.54
C LYS A 189 15.30 33.70 -10.57
N LYS A 190 15.18 34.99 -10.23
CA LYS A 190 14.74 36.04 -11.17
C LYS A 190 15.73 36.24 -12.33
N TRP A 191 17.04 36.12 -12.07
CA TRP A 191 18.08 36.18 -13.11
C TRP A 191 18.05 34.95 -14.04
N LEU A 192 17.79 33.76 -13.49
CA LEU A 192 17.73 32.49 -14.25
C LEU A 192 16.45 32.33 -15.10
N TYR A 193 15.29 32.85 -14.66
CA TYR A 193 14.04 32.77 -15.43
C TYR A 193 13.88 33.87 -16.49
N GLY A 194 14.64 34.96 -16.39
CA GLY A 194 14.57 36.08 -17.35
C GLY A 194 15.29 35.85 -18.69
N TYR A 195 16.15 34.84 -18.79
CA TYR A 195 17.03 34.63 -19.96
C TYR A 195 16.75 33.37 -20.79
N ASN A 196 15.72 32.57 -20.45
CA ASN A 196 15.51 31.27 -21.06
C ASN A 196 14.07 31.00 -21.56
N LEU A 197 13.34 32.06 -21.99
CA LEU A 197 12.01 31.91 -22.57
C LEU A 197 11.82 32.72 -23.87
N LYS A 198 12.87 32.79 -24.69
CA LYS A 198 12.80 33.19 -26.10
C LYS A 198 13.54 32.11 -26.86
N TRP A 199 12.86 31.48 -27.83
CA TRP A 199 13.27 30.32 -28.64
C TRP A 199 12.66 28.96 -28.26
N LEU A 200 11.36 28.81 -28.51
CA LEU A 200 10.81 27.59 -29.14
C LEU A 200 9.39 27.83 -29.69
N GLY A 201 9.38 28.23 -30.96
CA GLY A 201 8.47 27.79 -32.02
C GLY A 201 6.96 27.66 -31.76
N ARG A 202 6.20 28.60 -32.33
CA ARG A 202 5.00 28.24 -33.10
C ARG A 202 4.96 29.12 -34.36
N GLY A 203 5.20 28.51 -35.51
CA GLY A 203 5.07 29.11 -36.83
C GLY A 203 3.70 28.82 -37.46
N GLY A 204 3.28 29.75 -38.33
CA GLY A 204 2.11 29.71 -39.20
C GLY A 204 0.98 30.60 -38.68
N GLY A 205 0.58 31.71 -39.30
CA GLY A 205 0.91 32.32 -40.59
C GLY A 205 -0.31 33.14 -41.06
N GLY A 206 -0.09 34.39 -41.48
CA GLY A 206 -1.10 35.35 -41.96
C GLY A 206 -1.70 36.16 -40.81
N GLU A 207 -1.73 37.50 -40.78
CA GLU A 207 -1.70 38.50 -41.84
C GLU A 207 -1.10 39.78 -41.25
N VAL A 208 -0.26 40.47 -42.01
CA VAL A 208 0.35 41.74 -41.64
C VAL A 208 -0.54 42.85 -42.16
N GLU A 209 -1.20 43.58 -41.27
CA GLU A 209 -1.79 44.88 -41.58
C GLU A 209 -1.15 45.91 -40.65
N ASN A 210 -0.35 46.79 -41.26
CA ASN A 210 0.34 47.91 -40.64
C ASN A 210 -0.54 49.15 -40.83
N GLU A 211 -1.14 49.64 -39.76
CA GLU A 211 -1.50 51.05 -39.55
C GLU A 211 -1.37 51.25 -38.02
N GLY A 212 -0.54 52.14 -37.48
CA GLY A 212 -0.39 53.55 -37.83
C GLY A 212 -1.13 54.37 -36.76
N GLU A 213 -0.37 55.02 -35.86
CA GLU A 213 -0.83 56.09 -34.95
C GLU A 213 -1.70 55.66 -33.74
N GLY A 214 -1.56 56.18 -32.52
CA GLY A 214 -0.79 57.30 -32.02
C GLY A 214 -0.72 57.27 -30.49
N ALA A 215 0.29 57.95 -29.96
CA ALA A 215 0.49 58.19 -28.55
C ALA A 215 -0.68 58.97 -27.94
N VAL A 216 -1.14 58.55 -26.76
CA VAL A 216 -1.79 59.46 -25.81
C VAL A 216 -1.27 59.16 -24.41
N VAL A 217 -0.34 60.02 -24.01
CA VAL A 217 -0.03 60.37 -22.63
C VAL A 217 -1.31 60.88 -21.96
N ASN A 218 -1.65 60.37 -20.78
CA ASN A 218 -2.63 61.05 -19.92
C ASN A 218 -2.02 61.24 -18.53
N ASP A 219 -1.31 62.37 -18.42
CA ASP A 219 -1.02 63.02 -17.16
C ASP A 219 -2.32 63.58 -16.57
N GLY A 220 -2.58 63.25 -15.31
CA GLY A 220 -3.23 64.09 -14.30
C GLY A 220 -4.55 64.79 -14.62
N GLN A 221 -5.58 64.53 -13.80
CA GLN A 221 -5.93 65.45 -12.71
C GLN A 221 -7.23 65.06 -11.99
N LYS A 222 -7.11 65.05 -10.66
CA LYS A 222 -7.98 65.68 -9.65
C LYS A 222 -9.49 65.41 -9.69
N GLY A 223 -9.96 64.76 -8.61
CA GLY A 223 -11.08 65.23 -7.79
C GLY A 223 -10.56 65.51 -6.39
#